data_AF-A0AAN9UVU7-F1
#
_entry.id   AF-A0AAN9UVU7-F1
#
_cell.length_a   1.000
_cell.length_b   1.000
_cell.length_c   1.000
_cell.angle_alpha   90.00
_cell.angle_beta   90.00
_cell.angle_gamma   90.00
#
_symmetry.space_group_name_H-M   'P 1'
#
loop_
_entity.id
_entity.type
_entity.pdbx_description
1 polymer ?
#
loop_
_entity_poly.entity_id
_entity_poly.type
_entity_poly.pdbx_seq_one_letter_code
_entity_poly.pdbx_strand_id
1 'polypeptide(L)'
;MLYAHLKHYGRLQYTLFLKGIGLNLEECLLFWRSSFNKITDDTFNKEYRYNVRHAYGDVGGDSNRRGGGYSPFSCQKILTEHPPGPGETHGCPYRHFNLENLTALLQSTGISDRSVLQGVKEDKEKQKFHMACNRYVPPTLPPPFPRALLQVALDISTSRGLTAYNSFSVFEFVHKNEISKAKDEGVMTTAQLETIVHPNEYFKRSYLLKNLGKANTEDVKMEG
;
A
#
# COMPACT_ATOMS: atom_id res chain seq x y z
N MET A 1 -9.70 14.64 -14.72
CA MET A 1 -10.61 13.48 -14.85
C MET A 1 -10.18 12.44 -13.81
N LEU A 2 -10.80 12.43 -12.64
CA LEU A 2 -10.32 11.74 -11.44
C LEU A 2 -11.02 10.39 -11.27
N TYR A 3 -10.28 9.29 -11.46
CA TYR A 3 -10.78 7.91 -11.47
C TYR A 3 -11.35 7.50 -10.09
N ALA A 4 -12.68 7.60 -9.96
CA ALA A 4 -13.47 7.07 -8.83
C ALA A 4 -13.66 5.54 -8.90
N HIS A 5 -12.87 4.87 -9.75
CA HIS A 5 -12.99 3.45 -10.04
C HIS A 5 -11.64 2.89 -10.49
N LEU A 6 -11.18 1.82 -9.83
CA LEU A 6 -10.05 1.00 -10.28
C LEU A 6 -10.58 -0.17 -11.11
N LYS A 7 -9.88 -0.59 -12.17
CA LYS A 7 -10.22 -1.80 -12.94
C LYS A 7 -10.01 -3.08 -12.10
N HIS A 8 -10.55 -4.20 -12.58
CA HIS A 8 -10.62 -5.47 -11.84
C HIS A 8 -9.30 -5.90 -11.19
N TYR A 9 -8.22 -6.03 -11.96
CA TYR A 9 -6.93 -6.49 -11.44
C TYR A 9 -6.26 -5.49 -10.50
N GLY A 10 -6.46 -4.18 -10.72
CA GLY A 10 -6.05 -3.16 -9.75
C GLY A 10 -6.77 -3.27 -8.42
N ARG A 11 -8.10 -3.49 -8.45
CA ARG A 11 -8.86 -3.74 -7.21
C ARG A 11 -8.41 -5.03 -6.52
N LEU A 12 -8.17 -6.10 -7.27
CA LEU A 12 -7.75 -7.39 -6.70
C LEU A 12 -6.36 -7.28 -6.07
N GLN A 13 -5.36 -6.79 -6.79
CA GLN A 13 -4.00 -6.62 -6.28
C GLN A 13 -4.00 -5.76 -5.01
N TYR A 14 -4.76 -4.67 -4.98
CA TYR A 14 -4.85 -3.79 -3.82
C TYR A 14 -5.66 -4.39 -2.66
N THR A 15 -6.78 -5.06 -2.93
CA THR A 15 -7.58 -5.75 -1.89
C THR A 15 -6.75 -6.81 -1.16
N LEU A 16 -5.98 -7.59 -1.92
CA LEU A 16 -5.12 -8.63 -1.34
C LEU A 16 -3.92 -8.05 -0.60
N PHE A 17 -3.43 -6.88 -1.01
CA PHE A 17 -2.47 -6.13 -0.21
C PHE A 17 -3.06 -5.70 1.14
N LEU A 18 -4.24 -5.06 1.13
CA LEU A 18 -4.92 -4.61 2.35
C LEU A 18 -5.15 -5.78 3.31
N LYS A 19 -5.62 -6.91 2.78
CA LYS A 19 -5.72 -8.16 3.55
C LYS A 19 -4.38 -8.60 4.13
N GLY A 20 -3.32 -8.55 3.32
CA GLY A 20 -1.97 -8.92 3.72
C GLY A 20 -1.41 -8.09 4.87
N ILE A 21 -1.70 -6.78 4.89
CA ILE A 21 -1.26 -5.88 5.99
C ILE A 21 -2.14 -5.98 7.24
N GLY A 22 -3.19 -6.83 7.21
CA GLY A 22 -4.02 -7.16 8.36
C GLY A 22 -5.39 -6.49 8.38
N LEU A 23 -5.80 -5.82 7.30
CA LEU A 23 -7.15 -5.27 7.20
C LEU A 23 -8.17 -6.43 7.16
N ASN A 24 -9.18 -6.40 8.03
CA ASN A 24 -10.20 -7.45 8.03
C ASN A 24 -11.26 -7.18 6.94
N LEU A 25 -12.20 -8.13 6.75
CA LEU A 25 -13.20 -8.03 5.69
C LEU A 25 -14.12 -6.80 5.84
N GLU A 26 -14.62 -6.55 7.04
CA GLU A 26 -15.52 -5.42 7.30
C GLU A 26 -14.81 -4.09 7.05
N GLU A 27 -13.59 -3.98 7.57
CA GLU A 27 -12.72 -2.85 7.37
C GLU A 27 -12.44 -2.60 5.88
N CYS A 28 -12.12 -3.65 5.13
CA CYS A 28 -11.84 -3.55 3.71
C CYS A 28 -13.08 -3.13 2.89
N LEU A 29 -14.27 -3.58 3.28
CA LEU A 29 -15.52 -3.14 2.66
C LEU A 29 -15.79 -1.65 2.91
N LEU A 30 -15.57 -1.16 4.14
CA LEU A 30 -15.68 0.25 4.47
C LEU A 30 -14.67 1.10 3.68
N PHE A 31 -13.42 0.63 3.60
CA PHE A 31 -12.37 1.28 2.82
C PHE A 31 -12.78 1.46 1.35
N TRP A 32 -13.23 0.38 0.70
CA TRP A 32 -13.63 0.44 -0.71
C TRP A 32 -14.89 1.27 -0.92
N ARG A 33 -15.86 1.17 -0.02
CA ARG A 33 -17.08 1.98 -0.09
C ARG A 33 -16.76 3.47 -0.01
N SER A 34 -15.93 3.88 0.94
CA SER A 34 -15.47 5.26 1.08
C SER A 34 -14.65 5.72 -0.13
N SER A 35 -13.75 4.86 -0.62
CA SER A 35 -12.89 5.15 -1.77
C SER A 35 -13.64 5.34 -3.09
N PHE A 36 -14.79 4.69 -3.24
CA PHE A 36 -15.69 4.85 -4.37
C PHE A 36 -16.85 5.79 -4.00
N ASN A 37 -16.54 6.98 -3.50
CA ASN A 37 -17.54 7.95 -3.05
C ASN A 37 -18.48 8.47 -4.15
N LYS A 38 -18.16 8.27 -5.44
CA LYS A 38 -19.02 8.67 -6.56
C LYS A 38 -20.00 7.59 -7.04
N ILE A 39 -19.94 6.38 -6.48
CA ILE A 39 -20.90 5.33 -6.79
C ILE A 39 -21.89 5.17 -5.64
N THR A 40 -23.12 4.76 -5.99
CA THR A 40 -24.17 4.52 -4.99
C THR A 40 -23.91 3.26 -4.19
N ASP A 41 -24.54 3.15 -3.01
CA ASP A 41 -24.49 1.95 -2.18
C ASP A 41 -24.99 0.72 -2.95
N ASP A 42 -26.07 0.87 -3.72
CA ASP A 42 -26.66 -0.20 -4.51
C ASP A 42 -25.67 -0.71 -5.56
N THR A 43 -25.06 0.19 -6.33
CA THR A 43 -24.00 -0.15 -7.31
C THR A 43 -22.82 -0.84 -6.61
N PHE A 44 -22.36 -0.30 -5.47
CA PHE A 44 -21.26 -0.89 -4.71
C PHE A 44 -21.57 -2.34 -4.29
N ASN A 45 -22.76 -2.56 -3.74
CA ASN A 45 -23.22 -3.85 -3.26
C ASN A 45 -23.38 -4.86 -4.38
N LYS A 46 -23.90 -4.43 -5.54
CA LYS A 46 -24.12 -5.29 -6.70
C LYS A 46 -22.82 -5.68 -7.42
N GLU A 47 -21.90 -4.74 -7.60
CA GLU A 47 -20.77 -4.93 -8.51
C GLU A 47 -19.42 -5.19 -7.81
N TYR A 48 -19.26 -4.77 -6.55
CA TYR A 48 -17.95 -4.76 -5.88
C TYR A 48 -17.91 -5.63 -4.63
N ARG A 49 -18.97 -5.58 -3.81
CA ARG A 49 -19.01 -6.26 -2.51
C ARG A 49 -18.73 -7.76 -2.61
N TYR A 50 -19.28 -8.44 -3.62
CA TYR A 50 -19.02 -9.86 -3.84
C TYR A 50 -17.54 -10.17 -4.04
N ASN A 51 -16.85 -9.37 -4.85
CA ASN A 51 -15.43 -9.58 -5.17
C ASN A 51 -14.54 -9.42 -3.94
N VAL A 52 -14.83 -8.43 -3.07
CA VAL A 52 -14.12 -8.25 -1.81
C VAL A 52 -14.36 -9.45 -0.90
N ARG A 53 -15.62 -9.87 -0.69
CA ARG A 53 -15.93 -11.06 0.14
C ARG A 53 -15.26 -12.33 -0.40
N HIS A 54 -15.20 -12.50 -1.72
CA HIS A 54 -14.55 -13.65 -2.34
C HIS A 54 -13.04 -13.65 -2.07
N ALA A 55 -12.37 -12.49 -2.11
CA ALA A 55 -10.96 -12.36 -1.78
C ALA A 55 -10.62 -12.75 -0.33
N TYR A 56 -11.57 -12.61 0.59
CA TYR A 56 -11.45 -13.01 1.99
C TYR A 56 -11.97 -14.43 2.29
N GLY A 57 -12.49 -15.15 1.29
CA GLY A 57 -13.03 -16.50 1.51
C GLY A 57 -14.38 -16.52 2.21
N ASP A 58 -15.06 -15.39 2.35
CA ASP A 58 -16.38 -15.31 2.99
C ASP A 58 -17.51 -15.80 2.06
N VAL A 59 -17.26 -15.75 0.75
CA VAL A 59 -18.10 -16.36 -0.29
C VAL A 59 -17.24 -17.19 -1.26
N GLY A 60 -17.88 -17.87 -2.22
CA GLY A 60 -17.24 -18.81 -3.14
C GLY A 60 -17.45 -20.27 -2.72
N GLY A 61 -16.75 -21.19 -3.37
CA GLY A 61 -16.81 -22.63 -3.07
C GLY A 61 -16.02 -23.03 -1.83
N ASP A 62 -16.21 -24.27 -1.37
CA ASP A 62 -15.61 -24.79 -0.13
C ASP A 62 -14.09 -24.62 -0.06
N SER A 63 -13.39 -24.80 -1.17
CA SER A 63 -11.95 -24.59 -1.26
C SER A 63 -11.56 -23.14 -0.93
N ASN A 64 -12.28 -22.16 -1.48
CA ASN A 64 -12.03 -20.74 -1.22
C ASN A 64 -12.32 -20.37 0.24
N ARG A 65 -13.40 -20.92 0.81
CA ARG A 65 -13.79 -20.64 2.20
C ARG A 65 -12.81 -21.23 3.21
N ARG A 66 -12.42 -22.50 3.02
CA ARG A 66 -11.44 -23.18 3.89
C ARG A 66 -10.04 -22.61 3.75
N GLY A 67 -9.67 -22.16 2.55
CA GLY A 67 -8.39 -21.49 2.30
C GLY A 67 -8.34 -20.04 2.77
N GLY A 68 -9.44 -19.50 3.31
CA GLY A 68 -9.51 -18.10 3.74
C GLY A 68 -9.40 -17.11 2.57
N GLY A 69 -9.81 -17.49 1.36
CA GLY A 69 -9.76 -16.66 0.16
C GLY A 69 -8.41 -16.68 -0.56
N TYR A 70 -8.15 -15.66 -1.37
CA TYR A 70 -6.88 -15.54 -2.11
C TYR A 70 -5.74 -15.05 -1.20
N SER A 71 -4.54 -15.58 -1.42
CA SER A 71 -3.32 -15.07 -0.78
C SER A 71 -2.86 -13.75 -1.41
N PRO A 72 -2.24 -12.84 -0.63
CA PRO A 72 -1.55 -11.67 -1.16
C PRO A 72 -0.59 -12.02 -2.30
N PHE A 73 -0.58 -11.19 -3.36
CA PHE A 73 0.28 -11.46 -4.51
C PHE A 73 1.76 -11.31 -4.15
N SER A 74 2.57 -12.29 -4.54
CA SER A 74 4.02 -12.18 -4.49
C SER A 74 4.53 -11.24 -5.58
N CYS A 75 5.73 -10.68 -5.40
CA CYS A 75 6.38 -9.87 -6.43
C CYS A 75 6.48 -10.64 -7.76
N GLN A 76 6.80 -11.94 -7.72
CA GLN A 76 6.84 -12.78 -8.92
C GLN A 76 5.49 -12.78 -9.63
N LYS A 77 4.40 -13.02 -8.90
CA LYS A 77 3.05 -13.02 -9.45
C LYS A 77 2.67 -11.69 -10.09
N ILE A 78 2.94 -10.57 -9.41
CA ILE A 78 2.73 -9.20 -9.92
C ILE A 78 3.55 -8.95 -11.19
N LEU A 79 4.74 -9.53 -11.29
CA LEU A 79 5.63 -9.35 -12.43
C LEU A 79 5.26 -10.24 -13.61
N THR A 80 4.66 -11.41 -13.42
CA THR A 80 4.46 -12.37 -14.53
C THR A 80 3.01 -12.52 -14.96
N GLU A 81 2.06 -12.31 -14.06
CA GLU A 81 0.64 -12.49 -14.34
C GLU A 81 -0.05 -11.16 -14.66
N HIS A 82 -0.99 -11.20 -15.61
CA HIS A 82 -1.86 -10.08 -15.99
C HIS A 82 -1.10 -8.76 -16.21
N PRO A 83 -0.24 -8.64 -17.25
CA PRO A 83 0.42 -7.37 -17.55
C PRO A 83 -0.62 -6.25 -17.77
N PRO A 84 -0.40 -5.04 -17.22
CA PRO A 84 -1.36 -3.94 -17.33
C PRO A 84 -1.46 -3.43 -18.77
N GLY A 85 -2.69 -3.29 -19.25
CA GLY A 85 -3.03 -2.61 -20.50
C GLY A 85 -3.36 -1.12 -20.32
N PRO A 86 -3.81 -0.44 -21.39
CA PRO A 86 -4.18 0.97 -21.32
C PRO A 86 -5.26 1.27 -20.24
N GLY A 87 -4.97 2.24 -19.37
CA GLY A 87 -5.83 2.63 -18.27
C GLY A 87 -5.95 1.61 -17.14
N GLU A 88 -5.12 0.57 -17.13
CA GLU A 88 -4.93 -0.31 -15.98
C GLU A 88 -3.76 0.18 -15.12
N THR A 89 -3.94 0.18 -13.81
CA THR A 89 -2.99 0.78 -12.85
C THR A 89 -2.50 -0.25 -11.84
N HIS A 90 -2.32 -1.50 -12.28
CA HIS A 90 -1.80 -2.61 -11.49
C HIS A 90 -0.44 -3.07 -12.02
N GLY A 91 0.15 -4.07 -11.38
CA GLY A 91 1.48 -4.56 -11.73
C GLY A 91 2.58 -3.90 -10.91
N CYS A 92 3.82 -3.99 -11.41
CA CYS A 92 5.02 -3.40 -10.83
C CYS A 92 5.53 -2.25 -11.72
N PRO A 93 5.61 -1.01 -11.22
CA PRO A 93 6.07 0.13 -12.04
C PRO A 93 7.55 0.02 -12.42
N TYR A 94 8.39 -0.62 -11.59
CA TYR A 94 9.77 -0.93 -11.96
C TYR A 94 9.85 -1.80 -13.23
N ARG A 95 8.80 -2.60 -13.53
CA ARG A 95 8.71 -3.35 -14.80
C ARG A 95 7.98 -2.55 -15.89
N HIS A 96 6.81 -1.99 -15.59
CA HIS A 96 5.88 -1.52 -16.61
C HIS A 96 6.00 -0.05 -16.99
N PHE A 97 6.56 0.80 -16.13
CA PHE A 97 6.75 2.21 -16.49
C PHE A 97 7.99 2.35 -17.36
N ASN A 98 8.05 3.36 -18.22
CA ASN A 98 9.32 3.78 -18.81
C ASN A 98 10.18 4.49 -17.73
N LEU A 99 11.44 4.81 -18.07
CA LEU A 99 12.35 5.45 -17.10
C LEU A 99 11.85 6.83 -16.66
N GLU A 100 11.31 7.63 -17.57
CA GLU A 100 10.81 8.97 -17.28
C GLU A 100 9.66 8.95 -16.26
N ASN A 101 8.63 8.13 -16.51
CA ASN A 101 7.49 7.96 -15.61
C ASN A 101 7.91 7.36 -14.27
N LEU A 102 8.86 6.41 -14.27
CA LEU A 102 9.38 5.85 -13.03
C LEU A 102 10.17 6.89 -12.22
N THR A 103 11.02 7.69 -12.86
CA THR A 103 11.77 8.76 -12.18
C THR A 103 10.82 9.82 -11.62
N ALA A 104 9.84 10.27 -12.40
CA ALA A 104 8.83 11.23 -11.96
C ALA A 104 8.03 10.68 -10.76
N LEU A 105 7.64 9.41 -10.81
CA LEU A 105 6.99 8.73 -9.69
C LEU A 105 7.88 8.73 -8.44
N LEU A 106 9.12 8.25 -8.54
CA LEU A 106 10.05 8.18 -7.40
C LEU A 106 10.32 9.56 -6.78
N GLN A 107 10.50 10.57 -7.63
CA GLN A 107 10.66 11.96 -7.17
C GLN A 107 9.41 12.48 -6.46
N SER A 108 8.21 12.19 -6.99
CA SER A 108 6.96 12.58 -6.35
C SER A 108 6.74 11.96 -4.97
N THR A 109 7.37 10.81 -4.71
CA THR A 109 7.34 10.11 -3.41
C THR A 109 8.47 10.55 -2.47
N GLY A 110 9.26 11.56 -2.86
CA GLY A 110 10.35 12.12 -2.06
C GLY A 110 11.75 11.56 -2.37
N ILE A 111 11.92 10.77 -3.42
CA ILE A 111 13.23 10.20 -3.82
C ILE A 111 13.90 11.16 -4.81
N SER A 112 14.73 12.05 -4.28
CA SER A 112 15.50 13.01 -5.09
C SER A 112 16.99 12.70 -5.19
N ASP A 113 17.49 11.74 -4.39
CA ASP A 113 18.90 11.36 -4.40
C ASP A 113 19.31 10.80 -5.77
N ARG A 114 20.28 11.46 -6.40
CA ARG A 114 20.75 11.10 -7.75
C ARG A 114 21.40 9.72 -7.80
N SER A 115 22.12 9.32 -6.75
CA SER A 115 22.77 8.01 -6.69
C SER A 115 21.74 6.88 -6.58
N VAL A 116 20.67 7.11 -5.80
CA VAL A 116 19.55 6.16 -5.68
C VAL A 116 18.81 6.03 -7.01
N LEU A 117 18.45 7.15 -7.65
CA LEU A 117 17.76 7.15 -8.93
C LEU A 117 18.59 6.48 -10.04
N GLN A 118 19.90 6.71 -10.05
CA GLN A 118 20.82 6.06 -10.99
C GLN A 118 20.88 4.54 -10.73
N GLY A 119 20.98 4.12 -9.48
CA GLY A 119 20.94 2.70 -9.12
C GLY A 119 19.63 2.00 -9.50
N VAL A 120 18.50 2.68 -9.31
CA VAL A 120 17.19 2.17 -9.73
C VAL A 120 17.13 1.99 -11.25
N LYS A 121 17.66 2.95 -12.02
CA LYS A 121 17.76 2.86 -13.47
C LYS A 121 18.58 1.65 -13.91
N GLU A 122 19.77 1.46 -13.34
CA GLU A 122 20.65 0.32 -13.67
C GLU A 122 20.02 -1.03 -13.34
N ASP A 123 19.36 -1.15 -12.19
CA ASP A 123 18.69 -2.39 -11.80
C ASP A 123 17.47 -2.67 -12.70
N LYS A 124 16.72 -1.65 -13.10
CA LYS A 124 15.61 -1.78 -14.06
C LYS A 124 16.09 -2.26 -15.41
N GLU A 125 17.17 -1.68 -15.95
CA GLU A 125 17.77 -2.07 -17.23
C GLU A 125 18.23 -3.53 -17.21
N LYS A 126 18.75 -4.00 -16.07
CA LYS A 126 19.11 -5.41 -15.83
C LYS A 126 17.91 -6.30 -15.47
N GLN A 127 16.69 -5.78 -15.53
CA GLN A 127 15.44 -6.44 -15.12
C GLN A 127 15.45 -6.98 -13.67
N LYS A 128 16.29 -6.42 -12.80
CA LYS A 128 16.37 -6.71 -11.36
C LYS A 128 15.37 -5.88 -10.57
N PHE A 129 14.08 -6.00 -10.90
CA PHE A 129 13.02 -5.13 -10.37
C PHE A 129 12.90 -5.16 -8.84
N HIS A 130 13.14 -6.32 -8.21
CA HIS A 130 13.15 -6.44 -6.76
C HIS A 130 14.31 -5.66 -6.12
N MET A 131 15.49 -5.65 -6.75
CA MET A 131 16.65 -4.88 -6.27
C MET A 131 16.39 -3.38 -6.41
N ALA A 132 15.87 -2.95 -7.56
CA ALA A 132 15.46 -1.57 -7.78
C ALA A 132 14.48 -1.08 -6.69
N CYS A 133 13.47 -1.90 -6.37
CA CYS A 133 12.50 -1.62 -5.30
C CYS A 133 13.14 -1.50 -3.91
N ASN A 134 14.24 -2.23 -3.65
CA ASN A 134 14.89 -2.27 -2.34
C ASN A 134 15.86 -1.13 -2.08
N ARG A 135 16.29 -0.39 -3.12
CA ARG A 135 17.27 0.70 -2.98
C ARG A 135 16.81 1.85 -2.07
N TYR A 136 15.53 1.90 -1.75
CA TYR A 136 14.91 2.97 -0.98
C TYR A 136 14.25 2.49 0.33
N VAL A 137 14.27 1.18 0.61
CA VAL A 137 13.68 0.61 1.82
C VAL A 137 14.75 0.52 2.92
N PRO A 138 14.63 1.27 4.04
CA PRO A 138 15.60 1.17 5.13
C PRO A 138 15.62 -0.24 5.73
N PRO A 139 16.79 -0.72 6.22
CA PRO A 139 16.97 -2.08 6.75
C PRO A 139 16.07 -2.44 7.95
N THR A 140 15.45 -1.45 8.59
CA THR A 140 14.72 -1.55 9.86
C THR A 140 13.27 -2.03 9.72
N LEU A 141 12.81 -2.45 8.53
CA LEU A 141 11.46 -2.97 8.31
C LEU A 141 11.44 -4.51 8.28
N PRO A 142 10.61 -5.18 9.11
CA PRO A 142 10.60 -6.63 9.18
C PRO A 142 10.05 -7.26 7.88
N PRO A 143 10.72 -8.29 7.32
CA PRO A 143 10.14 -9.15 6.28
C PRO A 143 8.89 -9.87 6.85
N PRO A 144 7.78 -10.02 6.08
CA PRO A 144 7.78 -10.60 4.74
C PRO A 144 6.79 -9.94 3.75
N PHE A 145 6.65 -8.61 3.74
CA PHE A 145 5.63 -7.99 2.87
C PHE A 145 6.14 -7.67 1.46
N PRO A 146 5.36 -7.95 0.39
CA PRO A 146 5.76 -7.66 -0.99
C PRO A 146 5.92 -6.14 -1.18
N ARG A 147 7.19 -5.71 -1.22
CA ARG A 147 7.66 -4.32 -1.31
C ARG A 147 7.12 -3.55 -2.54
N ALA A 148 6.56 -4.26 -3.53
CA ALA A 148 5.90 -3.71 -4.71
C ALA A 148 4.51 -3.07 -4.46
N LEU A 149 3.85 -3.36 -3.33
CA LEU A 149 2.45 -2.95 -3.10
C LEU A 149 2.31 -1.57 -2.44
N LEU A 150 3.32 -1.14 -1.69
CA LEU A 150 3.47 0.24 -1.26
C LEU A 150 3.54 1.19 -2.46
N GLN A 151 4.18 0.74 -3.54
CA GLN A 151 4.28 1.48 -4.78
C GLN A 151 2.95 1.53 -5.55
N VAL A 152 2.09 0.50 -5.47
CA VAL A 152 0.72 0.57 -6.00
C VAL A 152 -0.17 1.51 -5.18
N ALA A 153 0.02 1.56 -3.85
CA ALA A 153 -0.62 2.58 -3.01
C ALA A 153 -0.17 4.00 -3.40
N LEU A 154 1.10 4.14 -3.80
CA LEU A 154 1.66 5.38 -4.36
C LEU A 154 1.09 5.70 -5.74
N ASP A 155 1.01 4.74 -6.68
CA ASP A 155 0.46 4.97 -8.02
C ASP A 155 -1.03 5.35 -7.99
N ILE A 156 -1.80 4.81 -7.03
CA ILE A 156 -3.17 5.23 -6.74
C ILE A 156 -3.20 6.68 -6.21
N SER A 157 -2.18 7.14 -5.48
CA SER A 157 -2.09 8.54 -5.01
C SER A 157 -1.59 9.51 -6.09
N THR A 158 -0.65 9.10 -6.95
CA THR A 158 -0.09 9.95 -8.02
C THR A 158 -1.04 10.13 -9.21
N SER A 159 -1.82 9.10 -9.59
CA SER A 159 -2.85 9.20 -10.65
C SER A 159 -4.03 10.12 -10.29
N ARG A 160 -4.04 10.65 -9.08
CA ARG A 160 -5.14 11.37 -8.47
C ARG A 160 -4.81 12.81 -8.07
N GLY A 161 -3.55 13.26 -8.12
CA GLY A 161 -3.19 14.44 -7.32
C GLY A 161 -3.55 14.26 -5.83
N LEU A 162 -3.64 13.01 -5.36
CA LEU A 162 -3.88 12.65 -3.97
C LEU A 162 -2.52 12.43 -3.30
N THR A 163 -1.66 13.45 -3.35
CA THR A 163 -0.51 13.51 -2.46
C THR A 163 -1.06 13.56 -1.03
N ALA A 164 -0.51 12.73 -0.14
CA ALA A 164 -0.87 12.58 1.28
C ALA A 164 -2.22 11.92 1.63
N TYR A 165 -3.35 12.24 0.98
CA TYR A 165 -4.70 11.92 1.52
C TYR A 165 -5.03 10.43 1.68
N ASN A 166 -4.54 9.55 0.81
CA ASN A 166 -4.94 8.12 0.82
C ASN A 166 -3.96 7.17 1.52
N SER A 167 -2.65 7.47 1.50
CA SER A 167 -1.70 6.78 2.41
C SER A 167 -2.02 7.14 3.85
N PHE A 168 -2.46 8.37 4.08
CA PHE A 168 -2.99 8.83 5.36
C PHE A 168 -4.33 8.18 5.70
N SER A 169 -5.31 8.09 4.78
CA SER A 169 -6.60 7.46 5.10
C SER A 169 -6.50 5.96 5.39
N VAL A 170 -5.65 5.22 4.68
CA VAL A 170 -5.37 3.80 5.01
C VAL A 170 -4.66 3.69 6.35
N PHE A 171 -3.69 4.56 6.61
CA PHE A 171 -2.97 4.58 7.87
C PHE A 171 -3.88 4.90 9.06
N GLU A 172 -4.64 5.99 8.98
CA GLU A 172 -5.63 6.38 9.98
C GLU A 172 -6.65 5.28 10.21
N PHE A 173 -7.07 4.61 9.14
CA PHE A 173 -8.06 3.56 9.24
C PHE A 173 -7.49 2.30 9.89
N VAL A 174 -6.30 1.84 9.47
CA VAL A 174 -5.59 0.68 10.06
C VAL A 174 -5.21 0.93 11.51
N HIS A 175 -4.82 2.15 11.85
CA HIS A 175 -4.29 2.50 13.15
C HIS A 175 -5.25 3.37 13.99
N LYS A 176 -6.55 3.36 13.67
CA LYS A 176 -7.53 4.28 14.29
C LYS A 176 -7.51 4.19 15.82
N ASN A 177 -7.42 2.96 16.33
CA ASN A 177 -7.42 2.70 17.77
C ASN A 177 -6.09 3.11 18.41
N GLU A 178 -4.97 2.78 17.78
CA GLU A 178 -3.63 3.14 18.24
C GLU A 178 -3.38 4.65 18.18
N ILE A 179 -3.90 5.34 17.16
CA ILE A 179 -3.83 6.80 17.04
C ILE A 179 -4.66 7.46 18.14
N SER A 180 -5.87 6.96 18.40
CA SER A 180 -6.70 7.49 19.49
C SER A 180 -5.99 7.33 20.83
N LYS A 181 -5.42 6.15 21.09
CA LYS A 181 -4.60 5.89 22.27
C LYS A 181 -3.35 6.78 22.35
N ALA A 182 -2.63 6.97 21.25
CA ALA A 182 -1.44 7.82 21.22
C ALA A 182 -1.76 9.31 21.46
N LYS A 183 -2.95 9.77 21.04
CA LYS A 183 -3.46 11.12 21.35
C LYS A 183 -3.77 11.26 22.84
N ASP A 184 -4.45 10.26 23.42
CA ASP A 184 -4.81 10.25 24.84
C ASP A 184 -3.57 10.17 25.75
N GLU A 185 -2.54 9.43 25.33
CA GLU A 185 -1.27 9.25 26.07
C GLU A 185 -0.22 10.35 25.76
N GLY A 186 -0.49 11.26 24.83
CA GLY A 186 0.42 12.36 24.46
C GLY A 186 1.74 11.92 23.82
N VAL A 187 1.82 10.68 23.30
CA VAL A 187 3.06 10.05 22.83
C VAL A 187 3.49 10.56 21.45
N MET A 188 2.58 11.14 20.66
CA MET A 188 2.87 11.68 19.33
C MET A 188 2.25 13.07 19.14
N THR A 189 2.94 13.94 18.42
CA THR A 189 2.45 15.28 18.10
C THR A 189 1.34 15.24 17.03
N THR A 190 0.42 16.20 17.07
CA THR A 190 -0.67 16.34 16.08
C THR A 190 -0.16 16.34 14.64
N ALA A 191 0.97 17.01 14.37
CA ALA A 191 1.61 17.03 13.04
C ALA A 191 2.12 15.64 12.59
N GLN A 192 2.55 14.78 13.50
CA GLN A 192 2.94 13.39 13.20
C GLN A 192 1.72 12.48 12.97
N LEU A 193 0.53 12.90 13.38
CA LEU A 193 -0.71 12.14 13.26
C LEU A 193 -1.60 12.61 12.11
N GLU A 194 -1.26 13.72 11.43
CA GLU A 194 -2.13 14.35 10.42
C GLU A 194 -1.58 14.29 8.99
N THR A 195 -0.30 13.93 8.79
CA THR A 195 0.27 13.93 7.43
C THR A 195 1.30 12.83 7.23
N ILE A 196 1.01 11.88 6.34
CA ILE A 196 1.99 10.91 5.84
C ILE A 196 2.29 11.26 4.39
N VAL A 197 3.41 11.94 4.21
CA VAL A 197 3.94 12.32 2.88
C VAL A 197 4.85 11.26 2.28
N HIS A 198 5.29 10.27 3.08
CA HIS A 198 6.34 9.35 2.68
C HIS A 198 6.01 7.88 3.03
N PRO A 199 6.25 6.93 2.12
CA PRO A 199 5.92 5.52 2.37
C PRO A 199 6.71 4.86 3.50
N ASN A 200 7.98 5.24 3.70
CA ASN A 200 8.74 4.78 4.87
C ASN A 200 8.19 5.36 6.18
N GLU A 201 7.55 6.53 6.12
CA GLU A 201 6.93 7.16 7.29
C GLU A 201 5.65 6.41 7.69
N TYR A 202 4.87 5.92 6.71
CA TYR A 202 3.76 4.99 6.95
C TYR A 202 4.24 3.80 7.79
N PHE A 203 5.25 3.07 7.33
CA PHE A 203 5.69 1.86 8.03
C PHE A 203 6.35 2.12 9.38
N LYS A 204 7.17 3.17 9.47
CA LYS A 204 7.80 3.57 10.74
C LYS A 204 6.74 3.92 11.78
N ARG A 205 5.76 4.75 11.40
CA ARG A 205 4.67 5.11 12.32
C ARG A 205 3.76 3.92 12.61
N SER A 206 3.48 3.05 11.64
CA SER A 206 2.69 1.83 11.85
C SER A 206 3.33 0.92 12.88
N TYR A 207 4.66 0.78 12.82
CA TYR A 207 5.43 0.01 13.79
C TYR A 207 5.41 0.68 15.17
N LEU A 208 5.63 1.99 15.26
CA LEU A 208 5.60 2.72 16.53
C LEU A 208 4.23 2.64 17.19
N LEU A 209 3.14 2.85 16.43
CA LEU A 209 1.76 2.78 16.93
C LEU A 209 1.40 1.39 17.44
N LYS A 210 1.82 0.32 16.74
CA LYS A 210 1.61 -1.05 17.19
C LYS A 210 2.47 -1.45 18.41
N ASN A 211 3.49 -0.66 18.74
CA ASN A 211 4.43 -0.92 19.84
C ASN A 211 4.46 0.20 20.90
N LEU A 212 3.42 1.05 20.98
CA LEU A 212 3.34 2.19 21.92
C LEU A 212 3.68 1.81 23.37
N GLY A 213 3.29 0.61 23.82
CA GLY A 213 3.58 0.12 25.18
C GLY A 213 4.95 -0.52 25.40
N LYS A 214 5.77 -0.67 24.36
CA LYS A 214 7.12 -1.27 24.43
C LYS A 214 8.25 -0.25 24.20
N ALA A 215 7.91 0.94 23.70
CA ALA A 215 8.88 2.00 23.40
C ALA A 215 9.44 2.70 24.65
N ASN A 216 8.86 2.48 25.83
CA ASN A 216 9.32 3.08 27.09
C ASN A 216 10.47 2.32 27.78
N THR A 217 10.98 1.23 27.20
CA THR A 217 12.01 0.41 27.89
C THR A 217 13.37 0.34 27.19
N GLU A 218 13.54 0.84 25.96
CA GLU A 218 14.87 0.83 25.34
C GLU A 218 15.11 2.11 24.54
N ASP A 219 15.92 3.00 25.14
CA ASP A 219 16.78 3.91 24.42
C ASP A 219 17.59 3.09 23.40
N VAL A 220 17.14 3.04 22.16
CA VAL A 220 17.98 2.54 21.05
C VAL A 220 19.05 3.61 20.81
N LYS A 221 20.13 3.53 21.59
CA LYS A 221 21.42 4.17 21.28
C LYS A 221 21.84 3.68 19.90
N MET A 222 21.82 4.59 18.93
CA MET A 222 22.46 4.41 17.63
C MET A 222 23.88 4.95 17.74
N GLU A 223 24.85 4.08 18.01
CA GLU A 223 26.27 4.36 17.76
C GLU A 223 26.73 3.58 16.52
N GLY A 224 27.43 4.27 15.61
CA GLY A 224 28.39 3.72 14.65
C GLY A 224 27.84 3.24 13.31
#